data_AF-X0T933-F1
#
_entry.id   AF-X0T933-F1
#
_cell.length_a   1.000
_cell.length_b   1.000
_cell.length_c   1.000
_cell.angle_alpha   90.00
_cell.angle_beta   90.00
_cell.angle_gamma   90.00
#
_symmetry.space_group_name_H-M   'P 1'
#
loop_
_entity.id
_entity.type
_entity.pdbx_description
1 polymer ?
#
loop_
_entity_poly.entity_id
_entity_poly.type
_entity_poly.pdbx_seq_one_letter_code
_entity_poly.pdbx_strand_id
1 'polypeptide(L)' 'EPLKYDLRGLYSVPVAKNFVIVYSYCKICRKKGDDQILLCYDCSNMTDETVRFFDIGPHNKVYELVRLTNVK' A
#
# COMPACT_ATOMS: atom_id res chain seq x y z
N GLU A 1 -4.07 -2.05 -9.68
CA GLU A 1 -3.27 -3.28 -9.91
C GLU A 1 -2.48 -3.65 -8.65
N PRO A 2 -2.20 -4.93 -8.40
CA PRO A 2 -1.32 -5.36 -7.30
C PRO A 2 0.14 -5.02 -7.62
N LEU A 3 0.84 -4.43 -6.65
CA LEU A 3 2.27 -4.12 -6.76
C LEU A 3 3.13 -5.34 -6.39
N LYS A 4 4.37 -5.36 -6.89
CA LYS A 4 5.31 -6.51 -6.79
C LYS A 4 6.58 -6.14 -6.05
N TYR A 5 7.39 -7.16 -5.72
CA TYR A 5 8.69 -7.02 -5.06
C TYR A 5 8.55 -6.28 -3.73
N ASP A 6 9.33 -5.22 -3.53
CA ASP A 6 9.38 -4.43 -2.30
C ASP A 6 8.04 -3.75 -1.97
N LEU A 7 7.15 -3.60 -2.94
CA LEU A 7 5.82 -3.02 -2.75
C LEU A 7 4.72 -4.09 -2.64
N ARG A 8 5.09 -5.36 -2.40
CA ARG A 8 4.14 -6.45 -2.19
C ARG A 8 3.17 -6.10 -1.04
N GLY A 9 1.90 -6.42 -1.24
CA GLY A 9 0.82 -6.11 -0.28
C GLY A 9 0.13 -4.77 -0.53
N LEU A 10 0.72 -3.93 -1.38
CA LEU A 10 0.12 -2.70 -1.85
C LEU A 10 -0.52 -2.86 -3.22
N TYR A 11 -1.46 -1.97 -3.48
CA TYR A 11 -2.19 -1.84 -4.73
C TYR A 11 -2.05 -0.40 -5.20
N SER A 12 -2.02 -0.21 -6.52
CA SER A 12 -2.11 1.11 -7.12
C SER A 12 -3.39 1.25 -7.95
N VAL A 13 -3.93 2.45 -8.05
CA VAL A 13 -5.01 2.76 -9.00
C VAL A 13 -4.73 4.10 -9.67
N PRO A 14 -4.76 4.19 -11.02
CA PRO A 14 -4.65 5.46 -11.71
C PRO A 14 -5.91 6.30 -11.48
N VAL A 15 -5.71 7.60 -11.22
CA VAL A 15 -6.80 8.54 -10.94
C VAL A 15 -6.91 9.63 -12.00
N ALA A 16 -5.80 10.22 -12.44
CA ALA A 16 -5.80 11.23 -13.50
C ALA A 16 -4.41 11.35 -14.14
N LYS A 17 -4.35 11.39 -15.48
CA LYS A 17 -3.10 11.47 -16.24
C LYS A 17 -2.08 10.42 -15.75
N ASN A 18 -0.99 10.87 -15.15
CA ASN A 18 0.08 10.05 -14.60
C ASN A 18 0.03 9.91 -13.06
N PHE A 19 -1.06 10.31 -12.40
CA PHE A 19 -1.20 10.18 -10.95
C PHE A 19 -1.82 8.83 -10.58
N VAL A 20 -1.26 8.21 -9.55
CA VAL A 20 -1.78 6.99 -8.94
C VAL A 20 -1.95 7.17 -7.44
N ILE A 21 -2.92 6.45 -6.88
CA ILE A 21 -3.09 6.25 -5.45
C ILE A 21 -2.50 4.90 -5.10
N VAL A 22 -1.66 4.84 -4.07
CA VAL A 22 -1.14 3.60 -3.49
C VAL A 22 -1.88 3.31 -2.19
N TYR A 23 -2.43 2.09 -2.08
CA TYR A 23 -3.29 1.71 -0.97
C TYR A 23 -3.17 0.23 -0.61
N SER A 24 -3.67 -0.15 0.57
CA SER A 24 -3.90 -1.55 0.95
C SER A 24 -5.29 -1.73 1.55
N TYR A 25 -5.84 -2.95 1.42
CA TYR A 25 -7.09 -3.32 2.08
C TYR A 25 -6.79 -4.33 3.18
N CYS A 26 -7.11 -3.99 4.43
CA CYS A 26 -6.64 -4.73 5.62
C CYS A 26 -7.05 -6.20 5.60
N LYS A 27 -8.29 -6.51 5.18
CA LYS A 27 -8.77 -7.89 5.02
C LYS A 27 -7.87 -8.73 4.09
N ILE A 28 -7.47 -8.17 2.95
CA ILE A 28 -6.63 -8.89 1.97
C ILE A 28 -5.19 -8.97 2.47
N CYS A 29 -4.67 -7.86 3.02
CA CYS A 29 -3.33 -7.75 3.57
C CYS A 29 -3.07 -8.85 4.62
N ARG A 30 -3.92 -8.94 5.66
CA ARG A 30 -3.82 -9.94 6.72
C ARG A 30 -4.04 -11.36 6.22
N LYS A 31 -5.04 -11.57 5.35
CA LYS A 31 -5.32 -12.89 4.76
C LYS A 31 -4.11 -13.46 4.01
N LYS A 32 -3.28 -12.59 3.43
CA LYS A 32 -2.07 -12.98 2.68
C LYS A 32 -0.79 -12.97 3.52
N GLY A 33 -0.86 -12.54 4.78
CA GLY A 33 0.31 -12.32 5.64
C GLY A 33 1.18 -11.14 5.20
N ASP A 34 0.67 -10.25 4.35
CA ASP A 34 1.40 -9.07 3.88
C ASP A 34 1.50 -7.99 5.00
N ASP A 35 0.72 -8.12 6.08
CA ASP A 35 0.79 -7.27 7.27
C ASP A 35 2.13 -7.38 8.00
N GLN A 36 2.82 -8.53 7.88
CA GLN A 36 4.17 -8.71 8.40
C GLN A 36 5.26 -8.02 7.56
N ILE A 37 4.90 -7.60 6.34
CA ILE A 37 5.79 -6.86 5.43
C ILE A 37 5.53 -5.36 5.57
N LEU A 38 4.25 -4.95 5.54
CA LEU A 38 3.88 -3.53 5.62
C LEU A 38 4.05 -2.92 7.01
N LEU A 39 4.02 -3.75 8.07
CA LEU A 39 4.33 -3.35 9.45
C LEU A 39 3.63 -2.06 9.91
N CYS A 40 2.34 -1.90 9.54
CA CYS A 40 1.54 -0.75 9.93
C CYS A 40 1.49 -0.62 11.47
N TYR A 41 1.74 0.57 11.99
CA TYR A 41 1.90 0.82 13.44
C TYR A 41 0.67 0.42 14.29
N ASP A 42 -0.52 0.51 13.72
CA ASP A 42 -1.83 0.24 14.32
C ASP A 42 -2.53 -0.94 13.61
N CYS A 43 -1.77 -1.87 13.02
CA CYS A 43 -2.35 -2.98 12.26
C CYS A 43 -3.35 -3.80 13.08
N SER A 44 -3.08 -4.08 14.36
CA SER A 44 -3.98 -4.86 15.22
C SER A 44 -5.27 -4.14 15.61
N ASN A 45 -5.29 -2.80 15.52
CA ASN A 45 -6.40 -1.97 16.01
C ASN A 45 -7.41 -1.66 14.90
N MET A 46 -7.03 -1.83 13.63
CA MET A 46 -7.92 -1.56 12.51
C MET A 46 -8.80 -2.75 12.17
N THR A 47 -10.02 -2.50 11.71
CA THR A 47 -10.91 -3.56 11.24
C THR A 47 -10.45 -4.09 9.88
N ASP A 48 -10.92 -5.28 9.51
CA ASP A 48 -10.67 -5.86 8.18
C ASP A 48 -11.23 -4.97 7.05
N GLU A 49 -12.33 -4.27 7.32
CA GLU A 49 -13.00 -3.35 6.39
C GLU A 49 -12.34 -1.97 6.28
N THR A 50 -11.01 -1.92 6.46
CA THR A 50 -10.24 -0.68 6.40
C THR A 50 -9.40 -0.62 5.13
N VAL A 51 -9.54 0.46 4.36
CA VAL A 51 -8.64 0.83 3.27
C VAL A 51 -7.62 1.84 3.80
N ARG A 52 -6.34 1.56 3.61
CA ARG A 52 -5.23 2.44 4.00
C ARG A 52 -4.64 3.09 2.78
N PHE A 53 -4.49 4.40 2.81
CA PHE A 53 -3.78 5.16 1.79
C PHE A 53 -2.34 5.37 2.25
N PHE A 54 -1.41 4.96 1.40
CA PHE A 54 0.03 5.08 1.67
C PHE A 54 0.59 6.34 1.02
N ASP A 55 0.20 6.61 -0.23
CA ASP A 55 0.61 7.82 -0.93
C ASP A 55 -0.26 8.09 -2.16
N ILE A 56 -0.18 9.31 -2.68
CA ILE A 56 -0.75 9.73 -3.96
C ILE A 56 0.24 10.61 -4.70
N GLY A 57 0.46 10.31 -5.98
CA GLY A 57 1.35 11.16 -6.78
C GLY A 57 1.62 10.64 -8.17
N PRO A 58 2.49 11.35 -8.93
CA PRO A 58 2.97 10.90 -10.22
C PRO A 58 3.57 9.48 -10.12
N HIS A 59 3.20 8.61 -11.05
CA HIS A 59 3.58 7.19 -11.10
C HIS A 59 5.09 6.97 -10.93
N ASN A 60 5.93 7.85 -11.49
CA ASN A 60 7.38 7.77 -11.40
C ASN A 60 7.97 8.16 -10.05
N LYS A 61 7.24 8.91 -9.21
CA LYS A 61 7.73 9.40 -7.91
C LYS A 61 7.15 8.64 -6.72
N VAL A 62 5.87 8.28 -6.81
CA VAL A 62 5.12 7.70 -5.69
C VAL A 62 5.65 6.32 -5.27
N TYR A 63 6.08 5.48 -6.22
CA TYR A 63 6.64 4.17 -5.88
C TYR A 63 8.00 4.25 -5.20
N GLU A 64 8.82 5.23 -5.57
CA GLU A 64 10.10 5.48 -4.90
C GLU A 64 9.86 5.94 -3.45
N LEU A 65 8.91 6.86 -3.25
CA LEU A 65 8.60 7.41 -1.94
C LEU A 65 8.01 6.35 -1.00
N VAL A 66 7.07 5.54 -1.50
CA VAL A 66 6.47 4.44 -0.73
C VAL A 66 7.51 3.38 -0.35
N ARG A 67 8.44 3.05 -1.26
CA ARG A 67 9.53 2.10 -1.00
C ARG A 67 10.42 2.53 0.16
N LEU A 68 10.73 3.83 0.26
CA LEU A 68 11.62 4.38 1.29
C LEU A 68 10.95 4.54 2.67
N THR A 69 9.63 4.70 2.71
CA THR A 69 8.91 5.14 3.91
C THR A 69 8.11 4.03 4.59
N ASN A 70 7.72 2.99 3.85
CA ASN A 70 6.72 2.02 4.29
C ASN A 70 7.14 0.55 4.13
N VAL A 71 8.35 0.29 3.65
CA VAL A 71 8.93 -1.05 3.53
C VAL A 71 10.09 -1.12 4.53
N LYS A 72 9.96 -1.95 5.56
CA LYS A 72 11.02 -2.20 6.56
C LYS A 72 11.51 -3.64 6.46
#